data_AF-A0A382SEJ2-F1
#
_entry.id   AF-A0A382SEJ2-F1
#
_cell.length_a   1.000
_cell.length_b   1.000
_cell.length_c   1.000
_cell.angle_alpha   90.00
_cell.angle_beta   90.00
_cell.angle_gamma   90.00
#
_symmetry.space_group_name_H-M   'P 1'
#
loop_
_entity.id
_entity.type
_entity.pdbx_description
1 polymer ?
#
loop_
_entity_poly.entity_id
_entity_poly.type
_entity_poly.pdbx_seq_one_letter_code
_entity_poly.pdbx_strand_id
1 'polypeptide(L)'
;MEFFKHQPLMLFIATGVVGLIIGSFLNVVTFRVPIMIGRIWRKECADLKNQKLLFPLSTKDGPFNLWRPGSCCPHCSSVIPIHHNIPLISY
;
A
#
# COMPACT_ATOMS: atom_id res chain seq x y z
N MET A 1 10.40 32.10 12.94
CA MET A 1 9.25 31.38 13.53
C MET A 1 8.11 32.33 13.98
N GLU A 2 7.98 33.52 13.39
CA GLU A 2 6.92 34.50 13.75
C GLU A 2 5.70 34.44 12.80
N PHE A 3 5.86 33.91 11.59
CA PHE A 3 4.79 33.81 10.58
C PHE A 3 3.62 32.90 10.99
N PHE A 4 3.87 31.88 11.81
CA PHE A 4 2.83 30.91 12.21
C PHE A 4 1.87 31.42 13.29
N LYS A 5 2.20 32.50 14.01
CA LYS A 5 1.33 33.07 15.06
C LYS A 5 0.15 33.88 14.51
N HIS A 6 0.27 34.45 13.31
CA HIS A 6 -0.75 35.35 12.75
C HIS A 6 -1.85 34.66 11.94
N GLN A 7 -1.68 33.39 11.57
CA GLN A 7 -2.63 32.64 10.74
C GLN A 7 -2.78 31.20 11.27
N PRO A 8 -3.56 30.98 12.35
CA PRO A 8 -3.75 29.64 12.92
C PRO A 8 -4.31 28.64 11.90
N LEU A 9 -5.08 29.11 10.91
CA LEU A 9 -5.56 28.29 9.79
C LEU A 9 -4.45 27.64 8.98
N MET A 10 -3.32 28.32 8.77
CA MET A 10 -2.20 27.77 8.00
C MET A 10 -1.54 26.60 8.73
N LEU A 11 -1.47 26.66 10.06
CA LEU A 11 -1.00 25.54 10.90
C LEU A 11 -1.93 24.34 10.78
N PHE A 12 -3.26 24.55 10.90
CA PHE A 12 -4.24 23.47 10.79
C PHE A 12 -4.25 22.81 9.42
N ILE A 13 -4.14 23.60 8.34
CA ILE A 13 -4.04 23.06 6.98
C ILE A 13 -2.73 22.28 6.83
N ALA A 14 -1.60 22.81 7.30
CA ALA A 14 -0.31 22.13 7.20
C ALA A 14 -0.30 20.80 7.98
N THR A 15 -0.78 20.79 9.22
CA THR A 15 -0.88 19.56 10.03
C THR A 15 -1.90 18.58 9.46
N GLY A 16 -3.02 19.08 8.93
CA GLY A 16 -4.02 18.27 8.23
C GLY A 16 -3.46 17.58 6.98
N VAL A 17 -2.73 18.30 6.13
CA VAL A 17 -2.07 17.75 4.94
C VAL A 17 -1.02 16.70 5.32
N VAL A 18 -0.17 17.01 6.30
CA VAL A 18 0.83 16.06 6.81
C VAL A 18 0.15 14.80 7.38
N GLY A 19 -0.92 14.97 8.16
CA GLY A 19 -1.72 13.87 8.67
C GLY A 19 -2.36 13.02 7.57
N LEU A 20 -2.85 13.64 6.49
CA LEU A 20 -3.40 12.96 5.32
C LEU A 20 -2.34 12.13 4.58
N ILE A 21 -1.15 12.69 4.38
CA ILE A 21 -0.02 11.98 3.75
C ILE A 21 0.38 10.76 4.60
N ILE A 22 0.57 10.98 5.90
CA ILE A 22 0.95 9.93 6.85
C ILE A 22 -0.15 8.86 6.92
N GLY A 23 -1.41 9.25 7.08
CA GLY A 23 -2.55 8.34 7.14
C GLY A 23 -2.72 7.52 5.86
N SER A 24 -2.58 8.13 4.69
CA SER A 24 -2.62 7.43 3.41
C SER A 24 -1.52 6.38 3.30
N PHE A 25 -0.31 6.68 3.77
CA PHE A 25 0.80 5.73 3.78
C PHE A 25 0.55 4.58 4.76
N LEU A 26 0.12 4.87 5.99
CA LEU A 26 -0.21 3.86 7.00
C LEU A 26 -1.32 2.91 6.54
N ASN A 27 -2.31 3.40 5.80
CA ASN A 27 -3.36 2.57 5.22
C ASN A 27 -2.79 1.50 4.26
N VAL A 28 -1.87 1.91 3.38
CA VAL A 28 -1.19 0.98 2.45
C VAL A 28 -0.34 -0.04 3.21
N VAL A 29 0.42 0.41 4.22
CA VAL A 29 1.28 -0.46 5.03
C VAL A 29 0.45 -1.51 5.79
N THR A 30 -0.62 -1.09 6.45
CA THR A 30 -1.48 -1.97 7.26
C THR A 30 -2.12 -3.08 6.41
N PHE A 31 -2.49 -2.76 5.17
CA PHE A 31 -3.04 -3.76 4.25
C PHE A 31 -1.96 -4.66 3.62
N ARG A 32 -0.84 -4.10 3.15
CA ARG A 32 0.14 -4.85 2.34
C ARG A 32 1.16 -5.66 3.16
N VAL A 33 1.57 -5.18 4.33
CA VAL A 33 2.54 -5.87 5.19
C VAL A 33 2.09 -7.28 5.60
N PRO A 34 0.87 -7.51 6.13
CA PRO A 34 0.45 -8.85 6.56
C PRO A 34 0.44 -9.86 5.39
N ILE A 35 0.09 -9.40 4.18
CA ILE A 35 0.08 -10.25 2.99
C ILE A 35 1.50 -10.69 2.60
N MET A 36 2.48 -9.78 2.67
CA MET A 36 3.88 -10.12 2.38
C MET A 36 4.42 -11.15 3.40
N ILE A 37 4.16 -10.92 4.70
CA ILE A 37 4.58 -11.84 5.77
C ILE A 37 3.96 -13.22 5.54
N GLY A 38 2.66 -13.29 5.23
CA GLY A 38 1.99 -14.56 4.93
C GLY A 38 2.51 -15.27 3.67
N ARG A 39 3.12 -14.56 2.72
CA ARG A 39 3.80 -15.18 1.56
C ARG A 39 5.17 -15.74 1.96
N ILE A 40 5.94 -15.00 2.75
CA ILE A 40 7.26 -15.43 3.26
C ILE A 40 7.09 -16.68 4.12
N TRP A 41 6.16 -16.65 5.07
CA TRP A 41 5.89 -17.77 5.97
C TRP A 41 5.53 -19.06 5.22
N ARG A 42 4.67 -18.97 4.19
CA ARG A 42 4.31 -20.12 3.35
C ARG A 42 5.51 -20.67 2.58
N LYS A 43 6.42 -19.80 2.12
CA LYS A 43 7.64 -20.21 1.44
C LYS A 43 8.57 -20.97 2.39
N GLU A 44 8.80 -20.43 3.59
CA GLU A 44 9.65 -21.07 4.62
C GLU A 44 9.07 -22.41 5.07
N CYS A 45 7.76 -22.49 5.31
CA CYS A 45 7.10 -23.76 5.67
C CYS A 45 7.22 -24.83 4.59
N ALA A 46 7.19 -24.47 3.31
CA ALA A 46 7.34 -25.40 2.21
C ALA A 46 8.79 -25.88 2.06
N ASP A 47 9.75 -24.98 2.27
CA ASP A 47 11.18 -25.28 2.27
C ASP A 47 11.55 -26.26 3.39
N LEU A 48 11.06 -26.01 4.61
CA LEU A 48 11.23 -26.91 5.77
C LEU A 48 10.65 -28.31 5.53
N LYS A 49 9.55 -28.41 4.77
CA LYS A 49 8.90 -29.69 4.47
C LYS A 49 9.51 -30.41 3.25
N ASN A 50 10.55 -29.85 2.62
CA ASN A 50 11.05 -30.29 1.31
C ASN A 50 9.93 -30.49 0.27
N GLN A 51 8.82 -29.77 0.44
CA GLN A 51 7.63 -29.94 -0.37
C GLN A 51 7.61 -28.83 -1.41
N LYS A 52 7.56 -29.21 -2.69
CA LYS A 52 7.33 -28.24 -3.75
C LYS A 52 5.97 -27.58 -3.48
N LEU A 53 5.94 -26.25 -3.37
CA LEU A 53 4.72 -25.47 -3.14
C LEU A 53 3.62 -25.93 -4.10
N LEU A 54 2.60 -26.62 -3.58
CA LEU A 54 1.50 -27.21 -4.36
C LEU A 54 0.66 -26.12 -5.05
N PHE A 55 0.66 -24.93 -4.47
CA PHE A 55 0.21 -23.70 -5.12
C PHE A 55 1.40 -22.78 -5.33
N PRO A 56 1.72 -22.38 -6.58
CA PRO A 56 2.69 -21.31 -6.79
C PRO A 56 2.20 -20.08 -6.03
N LEU A 57 3.07 -19.48 -5.21
CA LEU A 57 2.85 -18.18 -4.57
C LEU A 57 2.64 -17.16 -5.69
N SER A 58 1.39 -17.00 -6.16
CA SER A 58 0.94 -16.24 -7.35
C SER A 58 2.08 -15.54 -8.09
N THR A 59 2.81 -16.29 -8.92
CA THR A 59 3.87 -15.76 -9.78
C THR A 59 3.29 -15.06 -11.01
N LYS A 60 1.96 -15.10 -11.19
CA LYS A 60 1.26 -14.45 -12.30
C LYS A 60 1.39 -12.93 -12.28
N ASP A 61 1.62 -12.31 -11.11
CA ASP A 61 1.57 -10.85 -10.96
C ASP A 61 2.94 -10.18 -10.72
N GLY A 62 4.04 -10.93 -10.83
CA GLY A 62 5.38 -10.42 -10.58
C GLY A 62 5.67 -10.09 -9.10
N PRO A 63 6.70 -9.28 -8.80
CA PRO A 63 7.11 -9.02 -7.42
C PRO A 63 6.04 -8.26 -6.63
N PHE A 64 5.61 -8.84 -5.50
CA PHE A 64 4.67 -8.22 -4.55
C PHE A 64 5.44 -7.55 -3.42
N ASN A 65 5.48 -6.22 -3.43
CA ASN A 65 6.13 -5.39 -2.42
C ASN A 65 5.23 -4.19 -2.05
N LEU A 66 5.73 -3.28 -1.21
CA LEU A 66 4.97 -2.08 -0.78
C LEU A 66 4.54 -1.21 -1.96
N TRP A 67 5.31 -1.19 -3.05
CA TRP A 67 5.10 -0.36 -4.24
C TRP A 67 4.43 -1.13 -5.39
N ARG A 68 4.56 -2.45 -5.44
CA ARG A 68 4.15 -3.32 -6.56
C ARG A 68 3.28 -4.50 -6.10
N PRO A 69 2.32 -4.95 -6.92
CA PRO A 69 1.88 -4.33 -8.16
C PRO A 69 1.29 -2.94 -7.89
N GLY A 70 1.32 -2.09 -8.92
CA GLY A 70 0.59 -0.83 -8.88
C GLY A 70 -0.90 -1.10 -8.65
N SER A 71 -1.69 -0.06 -8.45
CA SER A 71 -3.15 -0.19 -8.36
C SER A 71 -3.65 -0.93 -9.60
N CYS A 72 -4.12 -2.17 -9.43
CA CYS A 72 -4.71 -2.97 -10.49
C CYS A 72 -6.09 -3.40 -10.01
N CYS A 73 -7.06 -3.43 -10.92
CA CYS A 73 -8.40 -3.86 -10.56
C CYS A 73 -8.38 -5.35 -10.18
N PRO A 74 -8.91 -5.75 -9.00
CA PRO A 74 -8.91 -7.14 -8.57
C PRO A 74 -9.83 -8.03 -9.43
N HIS A 75 -10.74 -7.43 -10.20
CA HIS A 75 -11.70 -8.16 -11.04
C HIS A 75 -11.22 -8.37 -12.48
N CYS A 76 -10.58 -7.37 -13.09
CA CYS A 76 -10.16 -7.41 -14.50
C CYS A 76 -8.64 -7.29 -14.72
N SER A 77 -7.85 -7.14 -13.65
CA SER A 77 -6.38 -7.04 -13.69
C SER A 77 -5.81 -5.88 -14.52
N SER A 78 -6.65 -4.93 -14.94
CA SER A 78 -6.19 -3.74 -15.65
C SER A 78 -5.43 -2.81 -14.71
N VAL A 79 -4.39 -2.16 -15.24
CA VAL A 79 -3.64 -1.12 -14.53
C VAL A 79 -4.56 0.08 -14.31
N ILE A 80 -4.72 0.49 -13.06
CA ILE A 80 -5.51 1.64 -12.67
C ILE A 80 -4.61 2.87 -12.73
N PRO A 81 -5.00 3.93 -13.45
CA PRO A 81 -4.23 5.16 -13.48
C PRO A 81 -4.24 5.86 -12.11
N ILE A 82 -3.14 6.54 -11.79
CA ILE A 82 -2.87 7.09 -10.44
C ILE A 82 -4.00 7.98 -9.90
N HIS A 83 -4.68 8.74 -10.77
CA HIS A 83 -5.78 9.63 -10.37
C HIS A 83 -7.02 8.88 -9.82
N HIS A 84 -7.27 7.65 -10.27
CA HIS A 84 -8.34 6.81 -9.70
C HIS A 84 -8.03 6.32 -8.28
N ASN A 85 -6.76 6.35 -7.88
CA ASN A 85 -6.31 5.87 -6.59
C ASN A 85 -6.35 6.96 -5.49
N ILE A 86 -6.77 8.19 -5.83
CA ILE A 86 -6.88 9.32 -4.90
C ILE A 86 -8.35 9.41 -4.46
N PRO A 87 -8.70 9.02 -3.21
CA PRO A 87 -10.09 8.96 -2.75
C PRO A 87 -10.86 10.29 -2.84
N LEU A 88 -10.14 11.41 -2.89
CA LEU A 88 -10.72 12.75 -2.95
C LEU A 88 -10.90 13.27 -4.39
N ILE A 89 -10.35 12.59 -5.39
CA ILE A 89 -10.34 13.04 -6.80
C ILE A 89 -10.93 11.97 -7.74
N SER A 90 -11.07 10.72 -7.30
CA SER A 90 -11.74 9.69 -8.10
C SER A 90 -13.27 9.75 -7.92
N TYR A 91 -13.99 9.88 -9.04
CA TYR A 91 -15.45 9.80 -9.15
C TYR A 91 -15.81 8.72 -10.16
#